data_AF-A0A4Q5M365-F1
#
_entry.id   AF-A0A4Q5M365-F1
#
_cell.length_a   1.000
_cell.length_b   1.000
_cell.length_c   1.000
_cell.angle_alpha   90.00
_cell.angle_beta   90.00
_cell.angle_gamma   90.00
#
_symmetry.space_group_name_H-M   'P 1'
#
loop_
_entity.id
_entity.type
_entity.pdbx_description
1 polymer ?
#
loop_
_entity_poly.entity_id
_entity_poly.type
_entity_poly.pdbx_seq_one_letter_code
_entity_poly.pdbx_strand_id
1 'polypeptide(L)'
;MLNVFESKTLVQPLIDRVFNEIKHYLYPSYRYLQGNCHCNAHLSSLLLKKHEIPHKKIWVFAPCRYSETSSEVFLIQDHNQIAPKGYIRWGYHVAPIIQSGNRELIFDFNFSEDAPLSLEEWLNHMNTKNYQYIIEEPENFLFYSSPGLQNPHKSLFNGSFYPIEGTCLENRWFEKGLAANETALIMHEEVIKPAIRNNAPATLINDYKYLIGSINNFECVFRDKSFNKRMTPEFQAKNHNLINYYRGVFEDTIEKWAKLIQEIV
;
A
#
# COMPACT_ATOMS: atom_id res chain seq x y z
N MET A 1 13.49 5.87 -22.91
CA MET A 1 13.15 4.69 -23.74
C MET A 1 11.67 4.43 -23.49
N LEU A 2 10.81 4.71 -24.46
CA LEU A 2 9.37 4.47 -24.33
C LEU A 2 9.15 2.96 -24.42
N ASN A 3 8.85 2.33 -23.28
CA ASN A 3 8.44 0.94 -23.24
C ASN A 3 7.10 0.83 -23.96
N VAL A 4 7.11 0.24 -25.15
CA VAL A 4 5.93 0.10 -26.01
C VAL A 4 4.94 -0.83 -25.30
N PHE A 5 3.84 -0.27 -24.80
CA PHE A 5 2.67 -1.07 -24.44
C PHE A 5 2.11 -1.71 -25.71
N GLU A 6 1.78 -2.99 -25.68
CA GLU A 6 0.90 -3.55 -26.70
C GLU A 6 -0.47 -2.87 -26.58
N SER A 7 -0.78 -1.98 -27.54
CA SER A 7 -2.02 -1.23 -27.51
C SER A 7 -3.17 -2.10 -28.01
N LYS A 8 -3.98 -2.66 -27.10
CA LYS A 8 -5.34 -3.11 -27.42
C LYS A 8 -6.29 -1.92 -27.26
N THR A 9 -7.18 -1.70 -28.22
CA THR A 9 -8.29 -0.75 -28.01
C THR A 9 -9.33 -1.46 -27.15
N LEU A 10 -9.42 -1.07 -25.88
CA LEU A 10 -10.38 -1.63 -24.94
C LEU A 10 -11.66 -0.82 -24.97
N VAL A 11 -12.81 -1.49 -25.08
CA VAL A 11 -14.11 -0.83 -25.03
C VAL A 11 -14.42 -0.34 -23.61
N GLN A 12 -14.98 0.87 -23.48
CA GLN A 12 -15.25 1.50 -22.18
C GLN A 12 -16.05 0.62 -21.20
N PRO A 13 -17.11 -0.11 -21.62
CA PRO A 13 -17.85 -0.99 -20.71
C PRO A 13 -17.01 -2.10 -20.07
N LEU A 14 -15.97 -2.59 -20.77
CA LEU A 14 -15.04 -3.58 -20.21
C LEU A 14 -14.15 -2.95 -19.15
N ILE A 15 -13.63 -1.75 -19.41
CA ILE A 15 -12.82 -0.98 -18.46
C ILE A 15 -13.61 -0.73 -17.19
N ASP A 16 -14.84 -0.23 -17.31
CA ASP A 16 -15.69 0.10 -16.16
C ASP A 16 -16.03 -1.14 -15.33
N ARG A 17 -16.33 -2.27 -16.00
CA ARG A 17 -16.61 -3.54 -15.32
C ARG A 17 -15.39 -4.00 -14.51
N VAL A 18 -14.21 -4.03 -15.11
CA VAL A 18 -13.00 -4.52 -14.43
C VAL A 18 -12.53 -3.54 -13.35
N PHE A 19 -12.67 -2.23 -13.56
CA PHE A 19 -12.39 -1.23 -12.52
C PHE A 19 -13.27 -1.46 -11.28
N ASN A 20 -14.58 -1.68 -11.47
CA ASN A 20 -15.50 -1.97 -10.38
C ASN A 20 -15.26 -3.32 -9.70
N GLU A 21 -14.87 -4.35 -10.47
CA GLU A 21 -14.49 -5.65 -9.91
C GLU A 21 -13.25 -5.53 -9.02
N ILE A 22 -12.21 -4.84 -9.49
CA ILE A 22 -11.00 -4.61 -8.71
C ILE A 22 -11.31 -3.81 -7.45
N LYS A 23 -12.12 -2.75 -7.55
CA LYS A 23 -12.60 -1.99 -6.39
C LYS A 23 -13.28 -2.89 -5.37
N HIS A 24 -14.16 -3.78 -5.83
CA HIS A 24 -14.89 -4.71 -4.98
C HIS A 24 -13.94 -5.66 -4.23
N TYR A 25 -13.01 -6.31 -4.94
CA TYR A 25 -12.07 -7.24 -4.34
C TYR A 25 -11.06 -6.56 -3.41
N LEU A 26 -10.61 -5.34 -3.72
CA LEU A 26 -9.68 -4.61 -2.87
C LEU A 26 -10.35 -3.96 -1.66
N TYR A 27 -11.67 -3.82 -1.60
CA TYR A 27 -12.32 -3.19 -0.47
C TYR A 27 -12.24 -4.09 0.79
N PRO A 28 -11.87 -3.57 1.97
CA PRO A 28 -11.56 -2.17 2.26
C PRO A 28 -10.05 -1.82 2.18
N SER A 29 -9.16 -2.77 1.88
CA SER A 29 -7.69 -2.65 1.93
C SER A 29 -7.14 -1.33 1.35
N TYR A 30 -7.63 -0.88 0.19
CA TYR A 30 -7.11 0.34 -0.45
C TYR A 30 -7.36 1.64 0.34
N ARG A 31 -8.28 1.64 1.30
CA ARG A 31 -8.55 2.80 2.16
C ARG A 31 -7.50 2.99 3.26
N TYR A 32 -6.64 2.01 3.49
CA TYR A 32 -5.50 2.16 4.39
C TYR A 32 -4.30 2.71 3.62
N LEU A 33 -4.08 4.01 3.76
CA LEU A 33 -3.07 4.75 3.01
C LEU A 33 -1.65 4.61 3.59
N GLN A 34 -1.47 3.99 4.76
CA GLN A 34 -0.21 4.06 5.51
C GLN A 34 0.86 3.07 5.01
N GLY A 35 0.51 2.10 4.16
CA GLY A 35 1.48 1.15 3.61
C GLY A 35 0.90 0.13 2.63
N ASN A 36 1.77 -0.77 2.18
CA ASN A 36 1.45 -1.94 1.35
C ASN A 36 0.67 -1.67 0.05
N CYS A 37 0.84 -0.48 -0.55
CA CYS A 37 0.25 -0.15 -1.86
C CYS A 37 0.66 -1.12 -2.97
N HIS A 38 1.87 -1.67 -2.90
CA HIS A 38 2.35 -2.70 -3.83
C HIS A 38 1.53 -3.99 -3.77
N CYS A 39 0.95 -4.35 -2.62
CA CYS A 39 0.02 -5.47 -2.52
C CYS A 39 -1.29 -5.14 -3.25
N ASN A 40 -1.87 -3.96 -3.02
CA ASN A 40 -3.09 -3.53 -3.73
C ASN A 40 -2.86 -3.52 -5.25
N ALA A 41 -1.74 -2.96 -5.71
CA ALA A 41 -1.38 -2.92 -7.12
C ALA A 41 -1.17 -4.33 -7.71
N HIS A 42 -0.62 -5.27 -6.93
CA HIS A 42 -0.41 -6.64 -7.40
C HIS A 42 -1.73 -7.41 -7.52
N LEU A 43 -2.68 -7.26 -6.58
CA LEU A 43 -4.00 -7.89 -6.70
C LEU A 43 -4.76 -7.36 -7.92
N SER A 44 -4.73 -6.04 -8.13
CA SER A 44 -5.27 -5.41 -9.33
C SER A 44 -4.66 -5.99 -10.60
N SER A 45 -3.33 -6.22 -10.61
CA SER A 45 -2.65 -6.87 -11.73
C SER A 45 -3.13 -8.30 -11.99
N LEU A 46 -3.35 -9.11 -10.95
CA LEU A 46 -3.89 -10.46 -11.11
C LEU A 46 -5.30 -10.44 -11.72
N LEU A 47 -6.15 -9.51 -11.28
CA LEU A 47 -7.49 -9.34 -11.84
C LEU A 47 -7.46 -8.84 -13.30
N LEU A 48 -6.59 -7.87 -13.62
CA LEU A 48 -6.39 -7.45 -15.02
C LEU A 48 -5.91 -8.61 -15.90
N LYS A 49 -5.00 -9.45 -15.39
CA LYS A 49 -4.52 -10.66 -16.07
C LYS A 49 -5.61 -11.69 -16.29
N LYS A 50 -6.47 -11.93 -15.30
CA LYS A 50 -7.64 -12.82 -15.39
C LYS A 50 -8.61 -12.40 -16.51
N HIS A 51 -8.71 -11.10 -16.78
CA HIS A 51 -9.51 -10.54 -17.88
C HIS A 51 -8.73 -10.35 -19.19
N GLU A 52 -7.51 -10.88 -19.29
CA GLU A 52 -6.63 -10.78 -20.46
C GLU A 52 -6.37 -9.33 -20.92
N ILE A 53 -6.39 -8.40 -19.96
CA ILE A 53 -6.11 -6.98 -20.19
C ILE A 53 -4.59 -6.74 -20.10
N PRO A 54 -3.93 -6.34 -21.20
CA PRO A 54 -2.53 -5.95 -21.16
C PRO A 54 -2.33 -4.74 -20.25
N HIS A 55 -1.39 -4.85 -19.33
CA HIS A 55 -1.16 -3.83 -18.33
C HIS A 55 0.29 -3.88 -17.82
N LYS A 56 0.70 -2.81 -17.16
CA LYS A 56 1.99 -2.71 -16.45
C LYS A 56 1.75 -2.09 -15.07
N LYS A 57 2.81 -1.89 -14.30
CA LYS A 57 2.78 -1.10 -13.07
C LYS A 57 3.58 0.18 -13.24
N ILE A 58 3.00 1.30 -12.83
CA ILE A 58 3.72 2.56 -12.71
C ILE A 58 4.15 2.75 -11.26
N TRP A 59 5.46 2.92 -11.07
CA TRP A 59 6.08 3.18 -9.78
C TRP A 59 6.58 4.61 -9.76
N VAL A 60 6.20 5.39 -8.74
CA VAL A 60 6.71 6.75 -8.53
C VAL A 60 7.49 6.81 -7.23
N PHE A 61 8.66 7.43 -7.27
CA PHE A 61 9.63 7.49 -6.18
C PHE A 61 9.88 8.93 -5.78
N ALA A 62 9.83 9.20 -4.48
CA ALA A 62 10.24 10.47 -3.92
C ALA A 62 11.77 10.54 -3.81
N PRO A 63 12.38 11.74 -3.71
CA PRO A 63 13.83 11.89 -3.70
C PRO A 63 14.54 11.10 -2.59
N CYS A 64 13.89 10.87 -1.43
CA CYS A 64 14.48 10.05 -0.38
C CYS A 64 14.82 8.61 -0.81
N ARG A 65 14.27 8.12 -1.93
CA ARG A 65 14.51 6.76 -2.44
C ARG A 65 15.64 6.67 -3.47
N TYR A 66 16.08 7.78 -4.05
CA TYR A 66 17.16 7.76 -5.07
C TYR A 66 18.26 8.78 -4.81
N SER A 67 18.15 9.59 -3.76
CA SER A 67 19.16 10.56 -3.35
C SER A 67 19.58 10.35 -1.90
N GLU A 68 20.88 10.14 -1.70
CA GLU A 68 21.48 10.02 -0.37
C GLU A 68 21.41 11.30 0.46
N THR A 69 21.31 12.45 -0.19
CA THR A 69 21.29 13.76 0.48
C THR A 69 19.87 14.26 0.73
N SER A 70 18.87 13.80 -0.03
CA SER A 70 17.49 14.25 0.15
C SER A 70 16.71 13.44 1.18
N SER A 71 15.88 14.11 1.99
CA SER A 71 14.90 13.49 2.88
C SER A 71 13.44 13.76 2.44
N GLU A 72 13.30 14.32 1.24
CA GLU A 72 12.01 14.66 0.64
C GLU A 72 11.18 13.40 0.35
N VAL A 73 9.91 13.46 0.75
CA VAL A 73 8.91 12.39 0.68
C VAL A 73 7.62 12.97 0.09
N PHE A 74 6.73 12.13 -0.42
CA PHE A 74 5.36 12.55 -0.70
C PHE A 74 4.61 12.81 0.62
N LEU A 75 3.92 13.93 0.70
CA LEU A 75 3.12 14.34 1.85
C LEU A 75 1.64 14.25 1.48
N ILE A 76 1.02 13.15 1.89
CA ILE A 76 -0.38 12.83 1.58
C ILE A 76 -1.24 13.19 2.78
N GLN A 77 -2.37 13.86 2.56
CA GLN A 77 -3.33 14.15 3.63
C GLN A 77 -4.03 12.87 4.08
N ASP A 78 -4.14 12.67 5.39
CA ASP A 78 -4.85 11.51 5.93
C ASP A 78 -6.32 11.85 6.23
N HIS A 79 -7.16 11.69 5.21
CA HIS A 79 -8.61 11.92 5.35
C HIS A 79 -9.29 10.97 6.34
N ASN A 80 -8.69 9.81 6.61
CA ASN A 80 -9.21 8.84 7.56
C ASN A 80 -8.78 9.16 9.00
N GLN A 81 -7.92 10.15 9.21
CA GLN A 81 -7.43 10.59 10.52
C GLN A 81 -6.73 9.48 11.33
N ILE A 82 -6.15 8.48 10.66
CA ILE A 82 -5.47 7.34 11.29
C ILE A 82 -4.06 7.75 11.76
N ALA A 83 -3.37 8.55 10.96
CA ALA A 83 -2.02 9.04 11.21
C ALA A 83 -2.03 10.05 12.37
N PRO A 84 -1.09 9.93 13.34
CA PRO A 84 -1.04 10.82 14.50
C PRO A 84 -0.92 12.30 14.17
N LYS A 85 -0.34 12.64 13.02
CA LYS A 85 -0.09 14.02 12.59
C LYS A 85 -1.05 14.53 11.51
N GLY A 86 -2.04 13.73 11.12
CA GLY A 86 -2.99 14.07 10.04
C GLY A 86 -2.42 13.99 8.62
N TYR A 87 -1.17 13.56 8.45
CA TYR A 87 -0.56 13.35 7.15
C TYR A 87 0.31 12.10 7.14
N ILE A 88 0.50 11.54 5.94
CA ILE A 88 1.23 10.32 5.65
C ILE A 88 2.47 10.71 4.84
N ARG A 89 3.56 9.99 5.07
CA ARG A 89 4.85 10.21 4.41
C ARG A 89 5.16 8.98 3.58
N TRP A 90 5.15 9.11 2.25
CA TRP A 90 5.52 8.02 1.35
C TRP A 90 6.88 8.26 0.70
N GLY A 91 7.70 7.21 0.66
CA GLY A 91 8.92 7.22 -0.15
C GLY A 91 8.66 6.83 -1.61
N TYR A 92 7.60 6.06 -1.85
CA TYR A 92 7.20 5.64 -3.19
C TYR A 92 5.69 5.35 -3.20
N HIS A 93 5.11 5.25 -4.39
CA HIS A 93 3.77 4.72 -4.61
C HIS A 93 3.72 3.92 -5.91
N VAL A 94 2.74 3.02 -6.03
CA VAL A 94 2.58 2.16 -7.21
C VAL A 94 1.10 1.91 -7.51
N ALA A 95 0.78 1.88 -8.79
CA ALA A 95 -0.54 1.50 -9.30
C ALA A 95 -0.42 0.72 -10.64
N PRO A 96 -1.41 -0.11 -10.99
CA PRO A 96 -1.54 -0.63 -12.34
C PRO A 96 -1.86 0.49 -13.33
N ILE A 97 -1.32 0.35 -14.53
CA ILE A 97 -1.55 1.22 -15.67
C ILE A 97 -1.91 0.37 -16.89
N ILE A 98 -2.97 0.76 -17.61
CA ILE A 98 -3.39 0.16 -18.87
C ILE A 98 -3.34 1.19 -19.99
N GLN A 99 -3.07 0.73 -21.21
CA GLN A 99 -3.18 1.53 -22.42
C GLN A 99 -4.49 1.17 -23.14
N SER A 100 -5.34 2.16 -23.42
CA SER A 100 -6.51 1.99 -24.30
C SER A 100 -6.50 3.06 -25.39
N GLY A 101 -6.16 2.65 -26.62
CA GLY A 101 -5.89 3.59 -27.71
C GLY A 101 -4.76 4.55 -27.35
N ASN A 102 -5.03 5.86 -27.34
CA ASN A 102 -4.07 6.90 -26.96
C ASN A 102 -4.16 7.30 -25.48
N ARG A 103 -4.97 6.61 -24.67
CA ARG A 103 -5.19 6.94 -23.26
C ARG A 103 -4.43 5.99 -22.36
N GLU A 104 -3.65 6.56 -21.44
CA GLU A 104 -3.12 5.88 -20.27
C GLU A 104 -4.15 5.99 -19.13
N LEU A 105 -4.50 4.85 -18.54
CA LEU A 105 -5.50 4.76 -17.47
C LEU A 105 -4.85 4.09 -16.26
N ILE A 106 -4.77 4.81 -15.15
CA ILE A 106 -4.19 4.35 -13.89
C ILE A 106 -5.30 3.95 -12.93
N PHE A 107 -5.20 2.73 -12.40
CA PHE A 107 -6.20 2.13 -11.53
C PHE A 107 -5.76 2.30 -10.07
N ASP A 108 -6.06 3.45 -9.47
CA ASP A 108 -5.63 3.75 -8.10
C ASP A 108 -6.78 4.21 -7.20
N PHE A 109 -7.31 3.25 -6.43
CA PHE A 109 -8.42 3.46 -5.50
C PHE A 109 -8.04 4.24 -4.25
N ASN A 110 -6.74 4.47 -4.00
CA ASN A 110 -6.30 5.37 -2.95
C ASN A 110 -6.68 6.83 -3.27
N PHE A 111 -6.86 7.16 -4.56
CA PHE A 111 -7.15 8.52 -5.02
C PHE A 111 -8.46 8.67 -5.79
N SER A 112 -8.90 7.63 -6.52
CA SER A 112 -10.15 7.66 -7.27
C SER A 112 -10.91 6.34 -7.15
N GLU A 113 -12.10 6.41 -6.57
CA GLU A 113 -13.02 5.28 -6.45
C GLU A 113 -14.05 5.22 -7.60
N ASP A 114 -14.11 6.25 -8.45
CA ASP A 114 -15.19 6.44 -9.43
C ASP A 114 -14.75 6.14 -10.86
N ALA A 115 -13.50 6.43 -11.21
CA ALA A 115 -12.95 6.19 -12.54
C ALA A 115 -11.42 6.04 -12.51
N PRO A 116 -10.81 5.37 -13.51
CA PRO A 116 -9.36 5.41 -13.70
C PRO A 116 -8.84 6.84 -13.91
N LEU A 117 -7.64 7.11 -13.42
CA LEU A 117 -6.97 8.41 -13.51
C LEU A 117 -6.11 8.49 -14.77
N SER A 118 -5.93 9.68 -15.31
CA SER A 118 -4.81 9.96 -16.21
C SER A 118 -3.47 10.00 -15.45
N LEU A 119 -2.37 9.90 -16.19
CA LEU A 119 -1.02 10.05 -15.61
C LEU A 119 -0.83 11.38 -14.89
N GLU A 120 -1.33 12.47 -15.48
CA GLU A 120 -1.22 13.82 -14.91
C GLU A 120 -1.98 13.93 -13.59
N GLU A 121 -3.24 13.49 -13.57
CA GLU A 121 -4.06 13.50 -12.35
C GLU A 121 -3.41 12.68 -11.23
N TRP A 122 -2.93 11.47 -11.55
CA TRP A 122 -2.28 10.59 -10.58
C TRP A 122 -0.99 11.19 -10.00
N LEU A 123 -0.14 11.79 -10.83
CA LEU A 123 1.10 12.41 -10.36
C LEU A 123 0.83 13.67 -9.52
N ASN A 124 -0.21 14.44 -9.84
CA ASN A 124 -0.60 15.62 -9.07
C ASN A 124 -0.97 15.29 -7.62
N HIS A 125 -1.47 14.08 -7.33
CA HIS A 125 -1.74 13.63 -5.96
C HIS A 125 -0.48 13.43 -5.10
N MET A 126 0.70 13.22 -5.69
CA MET A 126 1.96 13.03 -4.95
C MET A 126 2.44 14.30 -4.23
N ASN A 127 1.91 15.47 -4.64
CA ASN A 127 2.16 16.76 -4.01
C ASN A 127 3.65 17.10 -3.82
N THR A 128 4.47 16.78 -4.84
CA THR A 128 5.87 17.22 -4.94
C THR A 128 6.22 17.56 -6.37
N LYS A 129 7.20 18.46 -6.54
CA LYS A 129 7.80 18.82 -7.83
C LYS A 129 8.93 17.87 -8.25
N ASN A 130 9.49 17.12 -7.30
CA ASN A 130 10.64 16.24 -7.54
C ASN A 130 10.21 14.78 -7.39
N TYR A 131 10.20 14.05 -8.48
CA TYR A 131 9.98 12.60 -8.47
C TYR A 131 10.67 11.94 -9.66
N GLN A 132 10.84 10.64 -9.56
CA GLN A 132 11.14 9.77 -10.70
C GLN A 132 10.05 8.72 -10.79
N TYR A 133 9.60 8.38 -11.99
CA TYR A 133 8.70 7.23 -12.18
C TYR A 133 9.26 6.25 -13.21
N ILE A 134 8.87 4.98 -13.04
CA ILE A 134 9.26 3.87 -13.89
C ILE A 134 8.02 3.04 -14.19
N ILE A 135 7.88 2.61 -15.44
CA ILE A 135 6.84 1.68 -15.85
C ILE A 135 7.49 0.30 -16.00
N GLU A 136 6.98 -0.65 -15.24
CA GLU A 136 7.57 -1.96 -15.01
C GLU A 136 6.56 -3.09 -15.32
N GLU A 137 7.06 -4.27 -15.63
CA GLU A 137 6.25 -5.46 -15.94
C GLU A 137 5.31 -5.84 -14.79
N PRO A 138 4.11 -6.35 -15.10
CA PRO A 138 3.08 -6.62 -14.11
C PRO A 138 3.41 -7.77 -13.17
N GLU A 139 4.38 -8.63 -13.47
CA GLU A 139 4.81 -9.72 -12.58
C GLU A 139 5.62 -9.20 -11.39
N ASN A 140 6.29 -8.05 -11.56
CA ASN A 140 7.12 -7.47 -10.52
C ASN A 140 6.26 -7.00 -9.34
N PHE A 141 6.56 -7.51 -8.15
CA PHE A 141 5.81 -7.29 -6.92
C PHE A 141 6.33 -6.10 -6.14
N LEU A 142 7.65 -6.03 -5.96
CA LEU A 142 8.32 -4.97 -5.20
C LEU A 142 9.73 -4.74 -5.75
N PHE A 143 10.46 -3.76 -5.20
CA PHE A 143 11.77 -3.36 -5.68
C PHE A 143 12.89 -3.64 -4.68
N TYR A 144 14.08 -3.90 -5.21
CA TYR A 144 15.28 -4.03 -4.40
C TYR A 144 15.81 -2.67 -3.97
N SER A 145 16.45 -2.66 -2.80
CA SER A 145 17.10 -1.46 -2.29
C SER A 145 18.48 -1.77 -1.72
N SER A 146 19.38 -0.83 -1.87
CA SER A 146 20.75 -0.90 -1.37
C SER A 146 20.99 0.20 -0.33
N PRO A 147 21.87 -0.02 0.66
CA PRO A 147 22.39 1.04 1.51
C PRO A 147 23.04 2.16 0.70
N GLY A 148 22.90 3.41 1.15
CA GLY A 148 23.67 4.52 0.59
C GLY A 148 25.17 4.38 0.88
N LEU A 149 26.01 4.82 -0.05
CA LEU A 149 27.47 4.80 0.05
C LEU A 149 27.98 5.73 1.16
N GLN A 150 27.41 6.93 1.28
CA GLN A 150 27.74 7.93 2.31
C GLN A 150 26.82 7.84 3.53
N ASN A 151 25.60 7.32 3.34
CA ASN A 151 24.64 7.11 4.44
C ASN A 151 24.07 5.68 4.42
N PRO A 152 24.76 4.70 5.04
CA PRO A 152 24.36 3.29 5.01
C PRO A 152 22.99 3.00 5.65
N HIS A 153 22.47 3.91 6.46
CA HIS A 153 21.13 3.77 7.05
C HIS A 153 19.99 4.11 6.07
N LYS A 154 20.30 4.75 4.94
CA LYS A 154 19.31 4.99 3.88
C LYS A 154 19.20 3.78 2.97
N SER A 155 17.97 3.33 2.79
CA SER A 155 17.59 2.31 1.80
C SER A 155 17.19 3.00 0.51
N LEU A 156 18.03 2.90 -0.52
CA LEU A 156 17.83 3.52 -1.83
C LEU A 156 17.38 2.48 -2.84
N PHE A 157 16.44 2.81 -3.71
CA PHE A 157 16.09 2.00 -4.86
C PHE A 157 17.33 1.80 -5.74
N ASN A 158 17.59 0.55 -6.13
CA ASN A 158 18.80 0.18 -6.85
C ASN A 158 18.60 -0.04 -8.37
N GLY A 159 17.40 0.21 -8.89
CA GLY A 159 17.09 0.02 -10.31
C GLY A 159 16.46 -1.33 -10.65
N SER A 160 16.25 -2.24 -9.69
CA SER A 160 15.74 -3.59 -9.97
C SER A 160 14.49 -3.95 -9.16
N PHE A 161 13.68 -4.82 -9.75
CA PHE A 161 12.43 -5.33 -9.20
C PHE A 161 12.47 -6.84 -9.02
N TYR A 162 11.54 -7.38 -8.24
CA TYR A 162 11.36 -8.82 -8.06
C TYR A 162 9.88 -9.22 -8.00
N PRO A 163 9.52 -10.42 -8.47
CA PRO A 163 8.17 -10.96 -8.40
C PRO A 163 7.87 -11.61 -7.03
N ILE A 164 6.67 -12.17 -6.88
CA ILE A 164 6.33 -13.01 -5.72
C ILE A 164 6.92 -14.41 -5.93
N GLU A 165 8.14 -14.62 -5.44
CA GLU A 165 8.83 -15.92 -5.47
C GLU A 165 9.72 -16.11 -4.24
N GLY A 166 10.24 -17.32 -4.05
CA GLY A 166 11.14 -17.67 -2.95
C GLY A 166 10.62 -17.20 -1.59
N THR A 167 11.45 -16.45 -0.87
CA THR A 167 11.13 -15.92 0.48
C THR A 167 9.85 -15.09 0.52
N CYS A 168 9.51 -14.36 -0.54
CA CYS A 168 8.29 -13.55 -0.62
C CYS A 168 7.04 -14.44 -0.55
N LEU A 169 7.05 -15.51 -1.35
CA LEU A 169 5.99 -16.51 -1.41
C LEU A 169 5.94 -17.35 -0.13
N GLU A 170 7.08 -17.89 0.31
CA GLU A 170 7.20 -18.75 1.51
C GLU A 170 6.70 -18.04 2.78
N ASN A 171 6.94 -16.73 2.88
CA ASN A 171 6.51 -15.94 4.03
C ASN A 171 5.18 -15.24 3.83
N ARG A 172 4.46 -15.50 2.73
CA ARG A 172 3.12 -14.95 2.45
C ARG A 172 3.08 -13.42 2.52
N TRP A 173 4.08 -12.76 1.91
CA TRP A 173 4.21 -11.29 2.00
C TRP A 173 3.00 -10.58 1.40
N PHE A 174 2.44 -11.13 0.33
CA PHE A 174 1.30 -10.54 -0.36
C PHE A 174 0.03 -10.59 0.49
N GLU A 175 -0.30 -11.76 1.04
CA GLU A 175 -1.44 -11.96 1.92
C GLU A 175 -1.31 -11.15 3.20
N LYS A 176 -0.12 -11.14 3.82
CA LYS A 176 0.17 -10.35 5.02
C LYS A 176 0.05 -8.86 4.78
N GLY A 177 0.48 -8.38 3.61
CA GLY A 177 0.41 -6.96 3.28
C GLY A 177 -1.04 -6.46 3.12
N LEU A 178 -1.89 -7.23 2.42
CA LEU A 178 -3.33 -6.95 2.32
C LEU A 178 -4.03 -7.09 3.67
N ALA A 179 -3.69 -8.12 4.45
CA ALA A 179 -4.26 -8.33 5.77
C ALA A 179 -3.89 -7.22 6.75
N ALA A 180 -2.69 -6.64 6.64
CA ALA A 180 -2.27 -5.54 7.50
C ALA A 180 -3.12 -4.29 7.25
N ASN A 181 -3.39 -3.99 5.98
CA ASN A 181 -4.24 -2.87 5.58
C ASN A 181 -5.67 -3.03 6.11
N GLU A 182 -6.27 -4.19 5.89
CA GLU A 182 -7.64 -4.47 6.34
C GLU A 182 -7.74 -4.49 7.88
N THR A 183 -6.81 -5.17 8.57
CA THR A 183 -6.82 -5.25 10.04
C THR A 183 -6.67 -3.87 10.68
N ALA A 184 -5.82 -3.01 10.12
CA ALA A 184 -5.68 -1.64 10.60
C ALA A 184 -6.99 -0.84 10.45
N LEU A 185 -7.73 -1.03 9.35
CA LEU A 185 -9.04 -0.41 9.16
C LEU A 185 -10.09 -0.97 10.13
N ILE A 186 -10.12 -2.28 10.35
CA ILE A 186 -11.01 -2.88 11.36
C ILE A 186 -10.74 -2.24 12.72
N MET A 187 -9.46 -2.17 13.14
CA MET A 187 -9.08 -1.54 14.40
C MET A 187 -9.45 -0.04 14.43
N HIS A 188 -9.33 0.67 13.31
CA HIS A 188 -9.76 2.06 13.23
C HIS A 188 -11.27 2.23 13.49
N GLU A 189 -12.10 1.42 12.83
CA GLU A 189 -13.56 1.47 12.95
C GLU A 189 -14.07 1.00 14.31
N GLU A 190 -13.46 -0.03 14.89
CA GLU A 190 -13.92 -0.68 16.12
C GLU A 190 -13.32 -0.09 17.40
N VAL A 191 -12.16 0.56 17.30
CA VAL A 191 -11.41 1.04 18.48
C VAL A 191 -11.24 2.55 18.45
N ILE A 192 -10.62 3.08 17.39
CA ILE A 192 -10.25 4.50 17.35
C ILE A 192 -11.48 5.39 17.22
N LYS A 193 -12.36 5.13 16.25
CA LYS A 193 -13.58 5.92 16.05
C LYS A 193 -14.50 5.89 17.28
N PRO A 194 -14.79 4.74 17.92
CA PRO A 194 -15.56 4.70 19.16
C PRO A 194 -14.86 5.43 20.30
N ALA A 195 -13.55 5.29 20.47
CA ALA A 195 -12.80 6.01 21.50
C ALA A 195 -12.93 7.53 21.34
N ILE A 196 -12.83 8.05 20.11
CA ILE A 196 -13.04 9.47 19.81
C ILE A 196 -14.48 9.88 20.13
N ARG A 197 -15.49 9.14 19.65
CA ARG A 197 -16.91 9.45 19.89
C ARG A 197 -17.26 9.48 21.38
N ASN A 198 -16.62 8.63 22.17
CA ASN A 198 -16.83 8.52 23.61
C ASN A 198 -15.91 9.44 24.43
N ASN A 199 -15.22 10.40 23.79
CA ASN A 199 -14.31 11.34 24.45
C ASN A 199 -13.25 10.66 25.33
N ALA A 200 -12.69 9.54 24.84
CA ALA A 200 -11.60 8.87 25.53
C ALA A 200 -10.38 9.80 25.69
N PRO A 201 -9.50 9.57 26.69
CA PRO A 201 -8.31 10.39 26.88
C PRO A 201 -7.46 10.48 25.61
N ALA A 202 -6.99 11.69 25.28
CA ALA A 202 -6.18 11.93 24.09
C ALA A 202 -4.91 11.06 24.03
N THR A 203 -4.34 10.71 25.19
CA THR A 203 -3.20 9.80 25.30
C THR A 203 -3.52 8.40 24.76
N LEU A 204 -4.72 7.87 25.04
CA LEU A 204 -5.16 6.57 24.56
C LEU A 204 -5.39 6.57 23.05
N ILE A 205 -6.08 7.60 22.54
CA ILE A 205 -6.32 7.77 21.10
C ILE A 205 -4.99 7.87 20.35
N ASN A 206 -4.03 8.63 20.90
CA ASN A 206 -2.70 8.76 20.31
C ASN A 206 -1.94 7.45 20.30
N ASP A 207 -2.02 6.63 21.36
CA ASP A 207 -1.40 5.30 21.37
C ASP A 207 -1.94 4.43 20.22
N TYR A 208 -3.26 4.40 20.03
CA TYR A 208 -3.87 3.63 18.95
C TYR A 208 -3.48 4.15 17.56
N LYS A 209 -3.47 5.47 17.38
CA LYS A 209 -2.96 6.10 16.14
C LYS A 209 -1.48 5.83 15.92
N TYR A 210 -0.67 5.72 16.97
CA TYR A 210 0.74 5.32 16.80
C TYR A 210 0.88 3.86 16.40
N LEU A 211 0.01 2.98 16.89
CA LEU A 211 0.04 1.56 16.56
C LEU A 211 -0.30 1.30 15.08
N ILE A 212 -1.36 1.91 14.56
CA ILE A 212 -1.85 1.65 13.19
C ILE A 212 -1.62 2.81 12.20
N GLY A 213 -1.18 3.98 12.64
CA GLY A 213 -0.89 5.11 11.76
C GLY A 213 0.47 5.05 11.06
N SER A 214 1.18 3.93 11.20
CA SER A 214 2.44 3.65 10.53
C SER A 214 2.53 2.16 10.26
N ILE A 215 2.69 1.78 8.98
CA ILE A 215 2.83 0.37 8.63
C ILE A 215 4.01 -0.30 9.33
N ASN A 216 5.13 0.40 9.51
CA ASN A 216 6.29 -0.11 10.24
C ASN A 216 5.99 -0.41 11.71
N ASN A 217 5.08 0.34 12.34
CA ASN A 217 4.66 0.05 13.72
C ASN A 217 3.69 -1.13 13.74
N PHE A 218 2.72 -1.15 12.81
CA PHE A 218 1.76 -2.24 12.68
C PHE A 218 2.50 -3.58 12.48
N GLU A 219 3.34 -3.67 11.45
CA GLU A 219 4.04 -4.92 11.11
C GLU A 219 4.97 -5.36 12.23
N CYS A 220 5.68 -4.43 12.86
CA CYS A 220 6.53 -4.72 14.01
C CYS A 220 5.77 -5.44 15.13
N VAL A 221 4.54 -4.99 15.44
CA VAL A 221 3.74 -5.54 16.55
C VAL A 221 2.97 -6.80 16.14
N PHE A 222 2.29 -6.77 14.99
CA PHE A 222 1.35 -7.81 14.60
C PHE A 222 2.00 -8.92 13.79
N ARG A 223 2.85 -8.59 12.81
CA ARG A 223 3.55 -9.55 11.94
C ARG A 223 4.80 -10.12 12.60
N ASP A 224 5.68 -9.24 13.04
CA ASP A 224 7.04 -9.60 13.46
C ASP A 224 7.13 -9.95 14.95
N LYS A 225 6.08 -9.62 15.73
CA LYS A 225 6.01 -9.82 17.18
C LYS A 225 7.26 -9.27 17.89
N SER A 226 7.72 -8.12 17.43
CA SER A 226 8.99 -7.48 17.80
C SER A 226 8.76 -6.08 18.37
N PHE A 227 9.84 -5.33 18.60
CA PHE A 227 9.83 -3.97 19.14
C PHE A 227 10.55 -3.01 18.20
N ASN A 228 10.17 -1.74 18.27
CA ASN A 228 10.89 -0.66 17.60
C ASN A 228 10.94 0.59 18.50
N LYS A 229 11.48 1.70 17.98
CA LYS A 229 11.65 2.96 18.74
C LYS A 229 10.36 3.52 19.36
N ARG A 230 9.18 3.17 18.82
CA ARG A 230 7.86 3.60 19.33
C ARG A 230 7.08 2.46 19.95
N MET A 231 7.17 1.26 19.39
CA MET A 231 6.48 0.06 19.86
C MET A 231 7.33 -0.66 20.91
N THR A 232 7.63 0.03 22.01
CA THR A 232 8.51 -0.47 23.08
C THR A 232 7.83 -1.58 23.91
N PRO A 233 8.59 -2.33 24.74
CA PRO A 233 8.00 -3.30 25.66
C PRO A 233 6.92 -2.70 26.57
N GLU A 234 7.15 -1.48 27.08
CA GLU A 234 6.18 -0.79 27.95
C GLU A 234 4.91 -0.42 27.18
N PHE A 235 5.04 0.06 25.94
CA PHE A 235 3.90 0.35 25.08
C PHE A 235 3.06 -0.90 24.81
N GLN A 236 3.71 -2.02 24.48
CA GLN A 236 3.00 -3.27 24.19
C GLN A 236 2.41 -3.89 25.45
N ALA A 237 3.07 -3.79 26.61
CA ALA A 237 2.54 -4.24 27.89
C ALA A 237 1.28 -3.45 28.27
N LYS A 238 1.29 -2.12 28.10
CA LYS A 238 0.13 -1.25 28.32
C LYS A 238 -1.07 -1.63 27.45
N ASN A 239 -0.82 -2.03 26.20
CA ASN A 239 -1.85 -2.33 25.21
C ASN A 239 -2.03 -3.84 24.95
N HIS A 240 -1.58 -4.70 25.88
CA HIS A 240 -1.42 -6.14 25.65
C HIS A 240 -2.70 -6.84 25.18
N ASN A 241 -3.82 -6.59 25.85
CA ASN A 241 -5.10 -7.24 25.52
C ASN A 241 -5.57 -6.87 24.10
N LEU A 242 -5.45 -5.60 23.74
CA LEU A 242 -5.80 -5.10 22.42
C LEU A 242 -4.90 -5.72 21.34
N ILE A 243 -3.59 -5.72 21.57
CA ILE A 243 -2.61 -6.27 20.64
C ILE A 243 -2.85 -7.76 20.44
N ASN A 244 -3.08 -8.52 21.50
CA ASN A 244 -3.34 -9.96 21.39
C ASN A 244 -4.62 -10.27 20.62
N TYR A 245 -5.69 -9.51 20.87
CA TYR A 245 -6.94 -9.66 20.13
C TYR A 245 -6.72 -9.41 18.62
N TYR A 246 -6.10 -8.27 18.27
CA TYR A 246 -5.88 -7.93 16.86
C TYR A 246 -4.78 -8.75 16.17
N ARG A 247 -3.92 -9.45 16.92
CA ARG A 247 -3.10 -10.53 16.34
C ARG A 247 -3.96 -11.67 15.84
N GLY A 248 -4.98 -12.09 16.60
CA GLY A 248 -5.95 -13.09 16.12
C GLY A 248 -6.68 -12.62 14.86
N VAL A 249 -7.21 -11.39 14.89
CA VAL A 249 -7.87 -10.79 13.71
C VAL A 249 -6.94 -10.73 12.50
N PHE A 250 -5.67 -10.38 12.70
CA PHE A 250 -4.68 -10.35 11.62
C PHE A 250 -4.46 -11.73 10.99
N GLU A 251 -4.29 -12.78 11.80
CA GLU A 251 -4.14 -14.16 11.29
C GLU A 251 -5.40 -14.62 10.53
N ASP A 252 -6.60 -14.36 11.07
CA ASP A 252 -7.85 -14.67 10.38
C ASP A 252 -7.97 -13.93 9.03
N THR A 253 -7.52 -12.67 9.01
CA THR A 253 -7.52 -11.84 7.81
C THR A 253 -6.50 -12.32 6.77
N ILE A 254 -5.33 -12.83 7.20
CA ILE A 254 -4.36 -13.49 6.31
C ILE A 254 -5.01 -14.70 5.62
N GLU A 255 -5.72 -15.55 6.36
CA GLU A 255 -6.39 -16.72 5.80
C GLU A 255 -7.54 -16.35 4.86
N LYS A 256 -8.28 -15.28 5.17
CA LYS A 256 -9.28 -14.70 4.27
C LYS A 256 -8.65 -14.29 2.93
N TRP A 257 -7.57 -13.51 2.96
CA TRP A 257 -6.90 -13.05 1.74
C TRP A 257 -6.29 -14.20 0.94
N ALA A 258 -5.71 -15.19 1.61
CA ALA A 258 -5.15 -16.36 0.94
C ALA A 258 -6.21 -17.12 0.12
N LYS A 259 -7.40 -17.34 0.69
CA LYS A 259 -8.52 -17.97 -0.03
C LYS A 259 -8.98 -17.12 -1.21
N LEU A 260 -9.16 -15.82 -1.00
CA LEU A 260 -9.61 -14.90 -2.04
C LEU A 260 -8.60 -14.83 -3.20
N ILE A 261 -7.30 -14.80 -2.93
CA ILE A 261 -6.25 -14.80 -3.96
C ILE A 261 -6.28 -16.12 -4.74
N GLN A 262 -6.49 -17.27 -4.09
CA GLN A 262 -6.63 -18.56 -4.75
C GLN A 262 -7.86 -18.64 -5.67
N GLU A 263 -8.92 -17.87 -5.42
CA GLU A 263 -10.10 -17.79 -6.31
C GLU A 263 -9.87 -16.89 -7.54
N ILE A 264 -8.85 -16.02 -7.48
CA ILE A 264 -8.48 -15.12 -8.59
C ILE A 264 -7.49 -15.79 -9.52
N VAL A 265 -6.50 -16.50 -8.95
CA VAL A 265 -5.38 -17.15 -9.67
C VAL A 265 -5.82 -18.44 -10.36
#